data_AF-A0A090QLI0-F1
#
_entry.id   AF-A0A090QLI0-F1
#
_cell.length_a   1.000
_cell.length_b   1.000
_cell.length_c   1.000
_cell.angle_alpha   90.00
_cell.angle_beta   90.00
_cell.angle_gamma   90.00
#
_symmetry.space_group_name_H-M   'P 1'
#
loop_
_entity.id
_entity.type
_entity.pdbx_description
1 polymer ?
#
loop_
_entity_poly.entity_id
_entity_poly.type
_entity_poly.pdbx_seq_one_letter_code
_entity_poly.pdbx_strand_id
1 'polypeptide(L)'
;MRQFDDEAQAFQEVLNGNAHAVLASSPKPEQMTITYKDKLYLPFTERLSRGSEAFAIRQGEFDLLNFFNNWILLRTEDGWLKERHDYWFTTLDWQNQVAEGQ
;
A
#
# COMPACT_ATOMS: atom_id res chain seq x y z
N MET A 1 -13.58 7.65 -17.93
CA MET A 1 -13.02 7.18 -16.65
C MET A 1 -14.13 7.26 -15.62
N ARG A 2 -14.51 6.15 -14.96
CA ARG A 2 -15.55 6.15 -13.92
C ARG A 2 -14.84 6.08 -12.57
N GLN A 3 -15.06 7.07 -11.71
CA GLN A 3 -14.57 7.08 -10.33
C GLN A 3 -15.61 6.39 -9.44
N PHE A 4 -15.14 5.63 -8.45
CA PHE A 4 -15.97 4.98 -7.45
C PHE A 4 -15.59 5.54 -6.09
N ASP A 5 -16.56 5.74 -5.22
CA ASP A 5 -16.33 6.20 -3.83
C ASP A 5 -15.66 5.11 -2.97
N ASP A 6 -15.73 3.85 -3.42
CA ASP A 6 -15.12 2.69 -2.78
C ASP A 6 -14.28 1.89 -3.81
N GLU A 7 -13.00 1.73 -3.52
CA GLU A 7 -12.08 0.92 -4.33
C GLU A 7 -12.56 -0.53 -4.49
N ALA A 8 -13.27 -1.09 -3.50
CA ALA A 8 -13.80 -2.45 -3.58
C ALA A 8 -14.75 -2.62 -4.78
N GLN A 9 -15.56 -1.60 -5.08
CA GLN A 9 -16.48 -1.64 -6.23
C GLN A 9 -15.72 -1.63 -7.57
N ALA A 10 -14.62 -0.87 -7.66
CA ALA A 10 -13.82 -0.82 -8.88
C ALA A 10 -13.18 -2.17 -9.23
N PHE A 11 -12.72 -2.93 -8.23
CA PHE A 11 -12.21 -4.29 -8.44
C PHE A 11 -13.31 -5.26 -8.86
N GLN A 12 -14.54 -5.12 -8.35
CA GLN A 12 -15.66 -5.98 -8.75
C GLN A 12 -15.99 -5.82 -10.23
N GLU A 13 -15.91 -4.62 -10.80
CA GLU A 13 -16.13 -4.43 -12.24
C GLU A 13 -15.12 -5.20 -13.10
N VAL A 14 -13.86 -5.30 -12.66
CA VAL A 14 -12.84 -6.11 -13.36
C VAL A 14 -13.11 -7.60 -13.15
N LEU A 15 -13.41 -8.03 -11.93
CA LEU A 15 -13.70 -9.43 -11.60
C LEU A 15 -14.93 -9.97 -12.34
N ASN A 16 -15.92 -9.12 -12.60
CA ASN A 16 -17.14 -9.45 -13.33
C ASN A 16 -16.98 -9.33 -14.86
N GLY A 17 -15.85 -8.83 -15.36
CA GLY A 17 -15.59 -8.64 -16.79
C GLY A 17 -16.23 -7.39 -17.40
N ASN A 18 -16.75 -6.48 -16.57
CA ASN A 18 -17.31 -5.20 -17.01
C ASN A 18 -16.23 -4.14 -17.30
N ALA A 19 -15.02 -4.35 -16.77
CA ALA A 19 -13.84 -3.51 -17.01
C ALA A 19 -12.60 -4.37 -17.29
N HIS A 20 -11.67 -3.83 -18.08
CA HIS A 20 -10.43 -4.54 -18.44
C HIS A 20 -9.33 -4.40 -17.38
N ALA A 21 -9.32 -3.30 -16.63
CA ALA A 21 -8.32 -3.01 -15.61
C ALA A 21 -8.83 -2.00 -14.59
N VAL A 22 -8.22 -2.01 -13.41
CA VAL A 22 -8.41 -1.01 -12.35
C VAL A 22 -7.05 -0.42 -11.98
N LEU A 23 -7.02 0.88 -11.74
CA LEU A 23 -5.86 1.57 -11.15
C LEU A 23 -6.22 1.90 -9.71
N ALA A 24 -5.39 1.46 -8.78
CA ALA A 24 -5.53 1.73 -7.35
C ALA A 24 -4.13 1.88 -6.72
N SER A 25 -4.08 2.46 -5.53
CA SER A 25 -2.83 2.61 -4.77
C SER A 25 -2.44 1.30 -4.09
N SER A 26 -1.13 0.99 -4.05
CA SER A 26 -0.62 -0.07 -3.18
C SER A 26 -1.07 0.18 -1.72
N PRO A 27 -1.40 -0.86 -0.95
CA PRO A 27 -1.19 -2.28 -1.23
C PRO A 27 -2.38 -3.00 -1.89
N LYS A 28 -3.44 -2.27 -2.24
CA LYS A 28 -4.72 -2.90 -2.59
C LYS A 28 -4.62 -3.81 -3.82
N PRO A 29 -3.97 -3.41 -4.94
CA PRO A 29 -3.76 -4.32 -6.07
C PRO A 29 -3.01 -5.61 -5.71
N GLU A 30 -1.94 -5.51 -4.90
CA GLU A 30 -1.14 -6.67 -4.48
C GLU A 30 -1.98 -7.65 -3.67
N GLN A 31 -2.73 -7.15 -2.67
CA GLN A 31 -3.60 -7.98 -1.83
C GLN A 31 -4.72 -8.64 -2.65
N MET A 32 -5.38 -7.89 -3.55
CA MET A 32 -6.45 -8.43 -4.39
C MET A 32 -5.94 -9.49 -5.37
N THR A 33 -4.73 -9.33 -5.91
CA THR A 33 -4.09 -10.36 -6.74
C THR A 33 -3.74 -11.61 -5.93
N ILE A 34 -3.33 -11.50 -4.67
CA ILE A 34 -3.11 -12.66 -3.78
C ILE A 34 -4.44 -13.38 -3.51
N THR A 35 -5.49 -12.64 -3.15
CA THR A 35 -6.81 -13.20 -2.82
C THR A 35 -7.49 -13.85 -4.03
N TYR A 36 -7.37 -13.25 -5.22
CA TYR A 36 -8.00 -13.71 -6.46
C TYR A 36 -6.96 -14.13 -7.52
N LYS A 37 -5.94 -14.90 -7.11
CA LYS A 37 -4.80 -15.31 -7.95
C LYS A 37 -5.13 -15.97 -9.29
N ASP A 38 -6.30 -16.59 -9.39
CA ASP A 38 -6.75 -17.27 -10.61
C ASP A 38 -7.50 -16.33 -11.57
N LYS A 39 -7.76 -15.08 -11.16
CA LYS A 39 -8.57 -14.09 -11.91
C LYS A 39 -7.88 -12.76 -12.12
N LEU A 40 -7.05 -12.33 -11.17
CA LEU A 40 -6.35 -11.06 -11.21
C LEU A 40 -4.85 -11.29 -11.24
N TYR A 41 -4.14 -10.40 -11.92
CA TYR A 41 -2.69 -10.35 -11.94
C TYR A 41 -2.22 -8.90 -12.05
N LEU A 42 -0.99 -8.62 -11.60
CA LEU A 42 -0.35 -7.33 -11.81
C LEU A 42 0.39 -7.37 -13.15
N PRO A 43 -0.02 -6.56 -14.16
CA PRO A 43 0.61 -6.59 -15.48
C PRO A 43 1.99 -5.92 -15.53
N PHE A 44 2.35 -5.16 -14.50
CA PHE A 44 3.62 -4.43 -14.41
C PHE A 44 4.38 -4.82 -13.15
N THR A 45 5.70 -4.96 -13.28
CA THR A 45 6.60 -5.12 -12.13
C THR A 45 6.90 -3.79 -11.45
N GLU A 46 6.85 -2.69 -12.19
CA GLU A 46 7.05 -1.33 -11.66
C GLU A 46 5.73 -0.58 -11.49
N ARG A 47 5.64 0.24 -10.44
CA ARG A 47 4.49 1.11 -10.19
C ARG A 47 4.45 2.24 -11.23
N LEU A 48 3.25 2.54 -11.74
CA LEU A 48 3.01 3.61 -12.72
C LEU A 48 3.36 5.01 -12.18
N SER A 49 3.26 5.20 -10.86
CA SER A 49 3.67 6.40 -10.15
C SER A 49 4.19 6.04 -8.78
N ARG A 50 5.08 6.86 -8.22
CA ARG A 50 5.56 6.75 -6.85
C ARG A 50 5.30 8.07 -6.14
N GLY A 51 4.53 7.99 -5.05
CA GLY A 51 4.41 9.08 -4.09
C GLY A 51 5.61 9.13 -3.16
N SER A 52 5.67 10.17 -2.34
CA SER A 52 6.52 10.22 -1.17
C SER A 52 5.64 10.45 0.05
N GLU A 53 5.70 9.54 1.01
CA GLU A 53 5.09 9.68 2.31
C GLU A 53 6.12 10.26 3.30
N ALA A 54 5.68 11.17 4.15
CA ALA A 54 6.55 11.84 5.12
C ALA A 54 5.82 12.14 6.42
N PHE A 55 6.57 12.28 7.52
CA PHE A 55 6.04 12.83 8.75
C PHE A 55 5.95 14.35 8.63
N ALA A 56 4.75 14.88 8.81
CA ALA A 56 4.55 16.31 8.96
C ALA A 56 4.90 16.74 10.38
N ILE A 57 5.64 17.85 10.50
CA ILE A 57 5.97 18.47 11.78
C ILE A 57 5.59 19.95 11.76
N ARG A 58 5.48 20.56 12.95
CA ARG A 58 5.27 22.01 13.05
C ARG A 58 6.51 22.75 12.56
N GLN A 59 6.31 23.84 11.82
CA GLN A 59 7.40 24.69 11.36
C GLN A 59 8.20 25.24 12.56
N GLY A 60 9.54 25.18 12.47
CA GLY A 60 10.45 25.63 13.52
C GLY A 60 10.90 24.55 14.51
N GLU A 61 10.27 23.37 14.51
CA GLU A 61 10.67 22.23 15.35
C GLU A 61 11.89 21.49 14.78
N PHE A 62 13.04 22.15 14.75
CA PHE A 62 14.26 21.62 14.11
C PHE A 62 14.84 20.39 14.82
N ASP A 63 14.71 20.30 16.15
CA ASP A 63 15.18 19.13 16.90
C ASP A 63 14.37 17.88 16.55
N LEU A 64 13.05 18.02 16.43
CA LEU A 64 12.16 16.93 16.04
C LEU A 64 12.39 16.53 14.58
N LEU A 65 12.62 17.50 13.69
CA LEU A 65 13.00 17.23 12.30
C LEU A 65 14.26 16.37 12.23
N ASN A 66 15.30 16.76 12.96
CA ASN A 66 16.58 16.06 12.99
C ASN A 66 16.43 14.65 13.57
N PHE A 67 15.64 14.51 14.64
CA PHE A 67 15.35 13.21 15.23
C PHE A 67 14.68 12.27 14.21
N PHE A 68 13.59 12.71 13.57
CA PHE A 68 12.90 11.87 12.59
C PHE A 68 13.76 11.54 11.38
N ASN A 69 14.49 12.52 10.83
CA ASN A 69 15.38 12.26 9.69
C ASN A 69 16.44 11.20 10.02
N ASN A 70 17.09 11.30 11.18
CA ASN A 70 18.08 10.32 11.62
C ASN A 70 17.44 8.96 11.89
N TRP A 71 16.26 8.91 12.51
CA TRP A 71 15.55 7.66 12.74
C TRP A 71 15.16 6.99 11.42
N ILE A 72 14.63 7.74 10.44
CA ILE A 72 14.29 7.22 9.11
C ILE A 72 15.54 6.68 8.42
N LEU A 73 16.65 7.42 8.46
CA LEU A 73 17.93 6.98 7.88
C LEU A 73 18.36 5.64 8.48
N LEU A 74 18.49 5.57 9.81
CA LEU A 74 18.94 4.36 10.50
C LEU A 74 18.01 3.17 10.23
N ARG A 75 16.69 3.39 10.21
CA ARG A 75 15.69 2.33 9.96
C ARG A 75 15.57 1.92 8.50
N THR A 76 16.06 2.75 7.60
CA THR A 76 16.23 2.39 6.18
C THR A 76 17.49 1.54 6.04
N GLU A 77 18.61 1.97 6.62
CA GLU A 77 19.91 1.28 6.55
C GLU A 77 19.89 -0.10 7.19
N ASP A 78 19.20 -0.25 8.34
CA ASP A 78 19.08 -1.54 9.03
C ASP A 78 17.99 -2.45 8.43
N GLY A 79 17.29 -2.01 7.39
CA GLY A 79 16.27 -2.78 6.68
C GLY A 79 14.91 -2.85 7.38
N TRP A 80 14.76 -2.30 8.59
CA TRP A 80 13.52 -2.40 9.38
C TRP A 80 12.30 -1.83 8.65
N LEU A 81 12.44 -0.66 8.02
CA LEU A 81 11.33 -0.06 7.26
C LEU A 81 10.90 -0.94 6.07
N LYS A 82 11.86 -1.57 5.40
CA LYS A 82 11.57 -2.50 4.30
C LYS A 82 10.82 -3.73 4.79
N GLU A 83 11.27 -4.36 5.87
CA GLU A 83 10.61 -5.54 6.44
C GLU A 83 9.17 -5.23 6.87
N ARG A 84 8.93 -4.07 7.48
CA ARG A 84 7.58 -3.63 7.87
C ARG A 84 6.71 -3.35 6.65
N HIS A 85 7.26 -2.67 5.64
CA HIS A 85 6.53 -2.47 4.39
C HIS A 85 6.12 -3.81 3.78
N ASP A 86 7.05 -4.76 3.64
CA ASP A 86 6.74 -6.06 3.04
C ASP A 86 5.65 -6.80 3.85
N TYR A 87 5.80 -6.87 5.18
CA TYR A 87 4.82 -7.54 6.04
C TYR A 87 3.40 -6.95 5.93
N TRP A 88 3.26 -5.62 5.95
CA TRP A 88 1.93 -4.98 5.96
C TRP A 88 1.33 -4.79 4.56
N PHE A 89 2.17 -4.63 3.53
CA PHE A 89 1.74 -4.17 2.21
C PHE A 89 1.89 -5.21 1.10
N THR A 90 2.66 -6.29 1.29
CA THR A 90 2.83 -7.33 0.26
C THR A 90 2.33 -8.71 0.69
N THR A 91 1.94 -8.89 1.95
CA THR A 91 1.35 -10.14 2.45
C THR A 91 0.03 -9.91 3.19
N LEU A 92 -0.62 -11.01 3.56
CA LEU A 92 -1.84 -11.06 4.39
C LEU A 92 -1.58 -11.76 5.74
N ASP A 93 -0.32 -11.99 6.12
CA ASP A 93 0.04 -12.76 7.33
C ASP A 93 -0.43 -12.09 8.63
N TRP A 94 -0.63 -10.77 8.58
CA TRP A 94 -1.14 -9.96 9.68
C TRP A 94 -2.66 -10.09 9.86
N GLN A 95 -3.39 -10.55 8.84
CA GLN A 95 -4.86 -10.47 8.81
C GLN A 95 -5.51 -11.20 9.99
N ASN A 96 -4.97 -12.36 10.38
CA ASN A 96 -5.48 -13.18 11.49
C ASN A 96 -5.16 -12.59 12.88
N GLN A 97 -4.37 -11.51 12.97
CA GLN A 97 -3.99 -10.86 14.23
C GLN A 97 -4.85 -9.64 14.54
N VAL A 98 -5.70 -9.22 13.60
CA VAL A 98 -6.62 -8.11 13.76
C VAL A 98 -8.01 -8.69 14.03
N ALA A 99 -8.73 -8.13 15.00
CA ALA A 99 -10.11 -8.53 15.23
C ALA A 99 -10.93 -8.28 13.97
N GLU A 100 -11.70 -9.28 13.51
CA GLU A 100 -12.70 -9.07 12.47
C GLU A 100 -13.66 -7.98 12.96
N GLY A 101 -13.70 -6.86 12.26
CA GLY A 101 -14.55 -5.72 12.62
C GLY A 101 -16.00 -6.18 12.73
N GLN A 102 -16.62 -5.91 13.89
CA GLN A 102 -18.07 -5.98 14.09
C GLN A 102 -18.79 -4.93 13.25
#